data_AF-A0AAQ3LG65-F1
#
_entry.id   AF-A0AAQ3LG65-F1
#
_cell.length_a   1.000
_cell.length_b   1.000
_cell.length_c   1.000
_cell.angle_alpha   90.00
_cell.angle_beta   90.00
_cell.angle_gamma   90.00
#
_symmetry.space_group_name_H-M   'P 1'
#
loop_
_entity.id
_entity.type
_entity.pdbx_description
1 polymer ?
#
loop_
_entity_poly.entity_id
_entity_poly.type
_entity_poly.pdbx_seq_one_letter_code
_entity_poly.pdbx_strand_id
1 'polypeptide(L)'
;MSSAVLGLATLAGAQVLMLNFRNTGGPSSGNLTNSPYNTENPGFADTTWNNVSNSDVGSGLFWADGTAATGIGFDLGVANLDVSTVVDLSTAVGSANNLGTIVNTGIYAGDSIATGGIFNGSTTDRFELGLQVTGLTAGTYEVYVTGRNTNANNSATLPYTYYASGGVSGANFDFADYDSASVSFSGSTDATAAWVEAGNADANYGKFIVSISAGEALNIVSNGDGGQGTGGSPVGTANRGFLNSVQIVAVPEPGTWALMFGIAVFVCVVIRRKLA
;
A
#
# COMPACT_ATOMS: atom_id res chain seq x y z
N MET A 1 -10.88 51.19 10.40
CA MET A 1 -11.39 50.25 9.38
C MET A 1 -10.61 48.96 9.55
N SER A 2 -11.25 47.91 10.08
CA SER A 2 -10.59 46.64 10.36
C SER A 2 -10.68 45.77 9.11
N SER A 3 -9.55 45.55 8.43
CA SER A 3 -9.46 44.60 7.33
C SER A 3 -9.45 43.19 7.89
N ALA A 4 -10.57 42.50 7.80
CA ALA A 4 -10.62 41.06 8.04
C ALA A 4 -9.86 40.35 6.91
N VAL A 5 -8.69 39.80 7.23
CA VAL A 5 -7.95 38.92 6.33
C VAL A 5 -8.72 37.60 6.26
N LEU A 6 -9.43 37.39 5.15
CA LEU A 6 -10.04 36.12 4.82
C LEU A 6 -8.89 35.16 4.46
N GLY A 7 -8.53 34.27 5.38
CA GLY A 7 -7.59 33.19 5.07
C GLY A 7 -8.21 32.29 4.00
N LEU A 8 -7.65 32.29 2.78
CA LEU A 8 -7.97 31.27 1.78
C LEU A 8 -7.59 29.92 2.41
N ALA A 9 -8.59 29.09 2.69
CA ALA A 9 -8.34 27.68 2.93
C ALA A 9 -7.72 27.12 1.64
N THR A 10 -6.42 26.85 1.67
CA THR A 10 -5.74 26.11 0.61
C THR A 10 -6.47 24.78 0.46
N LEU A 11 -6.85 24.44 -0.77
CA LEU A 11 -7.38 23.13 -1.14
C LEU A 11 -6.32 22.09 -0.79
N ALA A 12 -6.38 21.51 0.42
CA ALA A 12 -5.47 20.45 0.81
C ALA A 12 -5.85 19.22 -0.03
N GLY A 13 -4.98 18.86 -0.98
CA GLY A 13 -5.09 17.59 -1.68
C GLY A 13 -5.03 16.43 -0.68
N ALA A 14 -5.60 15.29 -1.06
CA ALA A 14 -5.43 14.05 -0.30
C ALA A 14 -3.93 13.77 -0.10
N GLN A 15 -3.50 13.59 1.14
CA GLN A 15 -2.13 13.16 1.42
C GLN A 15 -1.96 11.71 0.98
N VAL A 16 -0.91 11.46 0.20
CA VAL A 16 -0.60 10.12 -0.33
C VAL A 16 0.78 9.70 0.15
N LEU A 17 0.86 8.63 0.91
CA LEU A 17 2.12 7.98 1.25
C LEU A 17 2.34 6.83 0.27
N MET A 18 3.47 6.85 -0.43
CA MET A 18 3.84 5.78 -1.37
C MET A 18 5.08 5.06 -0.84
N LEU A 19 4.95 3.77 -0.53
CA LEU A 19 6.00 2.90 -0.03
C LEU A 19 6.39 1.90 -1.12
N ASN A 20 7.69 1.82 -1.40
CA ASN A 20 8.26 0.87 -2.35
C ASN A 20 9.29 0.01 -1.65
N PHE A 21 8.97 -1.28 -1.47
CA PHE A 21 9.79 -2.23 -0.74
C PHE A 21 10.79 -2.89 -1.67
N ARG A 22 12.08 -2.62 -1.49
CA ARG A 22 13.15 -3.21 -2.30
C ARG A 22 14.51 -3.11 -1.62
N ASN A 23 15.48 -3.86 -2.11
CA ASN A 23 16.84 -3.83 -1.54
C ASN A 23 17.54 -2.50 -1.84
N THR A 24 17.48 -2.02 -3.08
CA THR A 24 18.16 -0.77 -3.50
C THR A 24 17.44 -0.09 -4.65
N GLY A 25 17.61 1.23 -4.76
CA GLY A 25 17.05 2.03 -5.84
C GLY A 25 15.57 2.36 -5.64
N GLY A 26 14.91 2.81 -6.70
CA GLY A 26 13.49 3.18 -6.72
C GLY A 26 12.96 3.25 -8.14
N PRO A 27 11.64 3.34 -8.33
CA PRO A 27 11.08 3.61 -9.66
C PRO A 27 11.66 4.91 -10.22
N SER A 28 11.79 4.98 -11.54
CA SER A 28 12.25 6.18 -12.23
C SER A 28 11.41 6.45 -13.48
N SER A 29 11.48 7.70 -13.96
CA SER A 29 10.80 8.14 -15.18
C SER A 29 9.31 7.75 -15.18
N GLY A 30 8.84 7.04 -16.21
CA GLY A 30 7.43 6.63 -16.33
C GLY A 30 6.96 5.66 -15.24
N ASN A 31 7.87 4.98 -14.53
CA ASN A 31 7.48 4.10 -13.43
C ASN A 31 7.10 4.86 -12.15
N LEU A 32 7.42 6.16 -12.04
CA LEU A 32 7.04 6.99 -10.89
C LEU A 32 5.51 7.17 -10.78
N THR A 33 4.81 7.12 -11.91
CA THR A 33 3.35 7.25 -12.02
C THR A 33 2.67 5.98 -12.52
N ASN A 34 3.39 4.86 -12.58
CA ASN A 34 2.85 3.56 -12.98
C ASN A 34 2.46 2.77 -11.73
N SER A 35 1.28 3.05 -11.18
CA SER A 35 0.81 2.46 -9.93
C SER A 35 -0.70 2.21 -9.92
N PRO A 36 -1.22 1.38 -8.98
CA PRO A 36 -2.65 1.22 -8.77
C PRO A 36 -3.38 2.55 -8.59
N TYR A 37 -2.90 3.43 -7.71
CA TYR A 37 -3.61 4.69 -7.45
C TYR A 37 -3.57 5.65 -8.65
N ASN A 38 -2.49 5.69 -9.42
CA ASN A 38 -2.47 6.49 -10.67
C ASN A 38 -3.44 5.94 -11.73
N THR A 39 -3.78 4.65 -11.68
CA THR A 39 -4.77 4.05 -12.59
C THR A 39 -6.18 4.50 -12.22
N GLU A 40 -6.50 4.57 -10.93
CA GLU A 40 -7.81 5.06 -10.45
C GLU A 40 -7.94 6.59 -10.47
N ASN A 41 -6.83 7.29 -10.27
CA ASN A 41 -6.76 8.74 -10.32
C ASN A 41 -5.72 9.19 -11.36
N PRO A 42 -6.07 9.20 -12.66
CA PRO A 42 -5.15 9.62 -13.73
C PRO A 42 -4.68 11.07 -13.63
N GLY A 43 -5.34 11.91 -12.81
CA GLY A 43 -4.94 13.28 -12.55
C GLY A 43 -3.88 13.42 -11.45
N PHE A 44 -3.59 12.35 -10.72
CA PHE A 44 -2.53 12.32 -9.71
C PHE A 44 -1.15 12.34 -10.38
N ALA A 45 -0.37 13.38 -10.09
CA ALA A 45 0.91 13.65 -10.76
C ALA A 45 2.13 13.62 -9.83
N ASP A 46 1.91 13.34 -8.54
CA ASP A 46 2.98 13.26 -7.57
C ASP A 46 3.82 12.00 -7.79
N THR A 47 5.11 12.06 -7.47
CA THR A 47 6.10 11.05 -7.91
C THR A 47 7.03 10.57 -6.80
N THR A 48 6.88 11.06 -5.57
CA THR A 48 7.79 10.67 -4.49
C THR A 48 7.42 9.29 -3.94
N TRP A 49 8.33 8.33 -4.11
CA TRP A 49 8.24 7.00 -3.51
C TRP A 49 9.29 6.85 -2.40
N ASN A 50 8.84 6.39 -1.23
CA ASN A 50 9.73 6.02 -0.14
C ASN A 50 10.30 4.63 -0.42
N ASN A 51 11.56 4.60 -0.86
CA ASN A 51 12.25 3.34 -1.13
C ASN A 51 12.81 2.79 0.18
N VAL A 52 12.22 1.70 0.64
CA VAL A 52 12.49 1.12 1.95
C VAL A 52 12.84 -0.36 1.81
N SER A 53 13.64 -0.86 2.74
CA SER A 53 14.07 -2.26 2.77
C SER A 53 13.21 -3.06 3.78
N ASN A 54 13.77 -4.11 4.36
CA ASN A 54 13.16 -5.02 5.33
C ASN A 54 13.39 -4.60 6.80
N SER A 55 13.46 -3.30 7.08
CA SER A 55 13.66 -2.77 8.44
C SER A 55 12.63 -1.70 8.78
N ASP A 56 12.33 -1.56 10.07
CA ASP A 56 11.45 -0.51 10.58
C ASP A 56 11.99 0.89 10.23
N VAL A 57 11.05 1.83 10.06
CA VAL A 57 11.36 3.23 9.76
C VAL A 57 10.56 4.11 10.71
N GLY A 58 11.22 4.70 11.70
CA GLY A 58 10.57 5.60 12.66
C GLY A 58 10.44 7.06 12.19
N SER A 59 11.13 7.48 11.12
CA SER A 59 11.10 8.84 10.58
C SER A 59 11.76 8.94 9.21
N GLY A 60 11.68 10.11 8.56
CA GLY A 60 12.36 10.39 7.29
C GLY A 60 11.57 9.99 6.05
N LEU A 61 10.30 9.64 6.22
CA LEU A 61 9.37 9.41 5.13
C LEU A 61 8.91 10.74 4.52
N PHE A 62 8.50 10.67 3.25
CA PHE A 62 7.97 11.78 2.47
C PHE A 62 6.59 11.42 1.93
N TRP A 63 5.70 12.41 1.90
CA TRP A 63 4.49 12.33 1.11
C TRP A 63 4.83 12.33 -0.39
N ALA A 64 3.90 11.86 -1.20
CA ALA A 64 4.02 11.78 -2.64
C ALA A 64 4.45 13.10 -3.30
N ASP A 65 3.96 14.23 -2.78
CA ASP A 65 4.27 15.59 -3.24
C ASP A 65 5.72 16.04 -2.90
N GLY A 66 6.49 15.19 -2.21
CA GLY A 66 7.87 15.45 -1.80
C GLY A 66 8.00 16.20 -0.48
N THR A 67 6.91 16.52 0.20
CA THR A 67 6.96 17.12 1.55
C THR A 67 7.20 16.05 2.61
N ALA A 68 7.79 16.45 3.75
CA ALA A 68 8.13 15.50 4.81
C ALA A 68 6.87 14.96 5.52
N ALA A 69 6.77 13.64 5.63
CA ALA A 69 5.72 12.94 6.38
C ALA A 69 6.09 12.89 7.88
N THR A 70 6.06 14.06 8.52
CA THR A 70 6.53 14.22 9.91
C THR A 70 5.66 13.41 10.88
N GLY A 71 6.32 12.60 11.73
CA GLY A 71 5.65 11.78 12.73
C GLY A 71 5.12 10.45 12.21
N ILE A 72 5.23 10.19 10.90
CA ILE A 72 4.84 8.92 10.30
C ILE A 72 6.04 7.99 10.27
N GLY A 73 5.79 6.74 10.64
CA GLY A 73 6.73 5.63 10.54
C GLY A 73 6.01 4.33 10.23
N PHE A 74 6.78 3.26 10.13
CA PHE A 74 6.22 1.92 10.11
C PHE A 74 7.14 0.92 10.78
N ASP A 75 6.50 -0.13 11.29
CA ASP A 75 7.12 -1.31 11.86
C ASP A 75 6.77 -2.52 10.98
N LEU A 76 7.73 -3.42 10.81
CA LEU A 76 7.57 -4.66 10.08
C LEU A 76 7.55 -5.84 11.05
N GLY A 77 6.75 -6.86 10.72
CA GLY A 77 6.69 -8.07 11.50
C GLY A 77 6.38 -9.27 10.65
N VAL A 78 6.37 -10.44 11.28
CA VAL A 78 6.01 -11.69 10.61
C VAL A 78 5.07 -12.50 11.46
N ALA A 79 4.16 -13.21 10.80
CA ALA A 79 3.45 -14.33 11.40
C ALA A 79 4.02 -15.63 10.83
N ASN A 80 3.97 -16.68 11.63
CA ASN A 80 4.19 -18.05 11.17
C ASN A 80 2.84 -18.74 11.19
N LEU A 81 2.17 -18.86 10.04
CA LEU A 81 0.83 -19.44 9.95
C LEU A 81 0.76 -20.94 10.24
N ASP A 82 1.90 -21.65 10.32
CA ASP A 82 1.89 -23.02 10.88
C ASP A 82 1.53 -23.01 12.38
N VAL A 83 1.52 -21.82 13.00
CA VAL A 83 1.32 -21.62 14.44
C VAL A 83 0.25 -20.58 14.77
N SER A 84 0.16 -19.46 14.05
CA SER A 84 -0.63 -18.29 14.47
C SER A 84 -0.93 -17.28 13.35
N THR A 85 -2.08 -16.61 13.42
CA THR A 85 -2.46 -15.41 12.65
C THR A 85 -1.95 -14.11 13.30
N VAL A 86 -1.19 -14.19 14.39
CA VAL A 86 -0.61 -13.03 15.07
C VAL A 86 0.71 -12.65 14.41
N VAL A 87 0.77 -11.43 13.86
CA VAL A 87 2.01 -10.78 13.44
C VAL A 87 2.77 -10.33 14.67
N ASP A 88 4.00 -10.82 14.79
CA ASP A 88 4.95 -10.38 15.80
C ASP A 88 5.89 -9.32 15.22
N LEU A 89 5.71 -8.07 15.67
CA LEU A 89 6.53 -6.92 15.27
C LEU A 89 7.95 -6.99 15.86
N SER A 90 8.20 -7.85 16.84
CA SER A 90 9.56 -8.06 17.35
C SER A 90 10.38 -9.01 16.47
N THR A 91 9.72 -9.74 15.56
CA THR A 91 10.39 -10.66 14.65
C THR A 91 10.68 -9.98 13.31
N ALA A 92 11.96 -9.77 13.03
CA ALA A 92 12.42 -9.07 11.83
C ALA A 92 12.09 -9.80 10.52
N VAL A 93 11.83 -9.02 9.47
CA VAL A 93 11.64 -9.53 8.11
C VAL A 93 13.00 -9.94 7.51
N GLY A 94 13.12 -11.18 7.07
CA GLY A 94 14.42 -11.76 6.71
C GLY A 94 14.99 -11.36 5.34
N SER A 95 14.21 -10.78 4.43
CA SER A 95 14.70 -10.50 3.06
C SER A 95 14.11 -9.26 2.41
N ALA A 96 14.95 -8.56 1.66
CA ALA A 96 14.60 -7.52 0.70
C ALA A 96 15.35 -7.78 -0.61
N ASN A 97 14.69 -7.70 -1.76
CA ASN A 97 15.30 -7.98 -3.06
C ASN A 97 14.80 -7.02 -4.16
N ASN A 98 15.63 -6.87 -5.19
CA ASN A 98 15.22 -6.36 -6.50
C ASN A 98 14.86 -7.57 -7.37
N LEU A 99 13.57 -7.86 -7.48
CA LEU A 99 12.98 -8.90 -8.30
C LEU A 99 12.88 -8.44 -9.78
N GLY A 100 11.97 -9.03 -10.55
CA GLY A 100 11.73 -8.68 -11.96
C GLY A 100 12.72 -9.29 -12.96
N THR A 101 13.37 -10.42 -12.65
CA THR A 101 14.24 -11.11 -13.63
C THR A 101 13.47 -12.03 -14.56
N ILE A 102 12.31 -12.52 -14.14
CA ILE A 102 11.46 -13.44 -14.93
C ILE A 102 10.25 -12.70 -15.51
N VAL A 103 9.45 -12.07 -14.65
CA VAL A 103 8.30 -11.24 -15.06
C VAL A 103 8.77 -9.79 -15.12
N ASN A 104 8.96 -9.26 -16.32
CA ASN A 104 9.63 -7.96 -16.52
C ASN A 104 9.07 -7.11 -17.68
N THR A 105 7.82 -7.35 -18.05
CA THR A 105 7.10 -6.61 -19.10
C THR A 105 5.82 -6.00 -18.53
N GLY A 106 5.16 -5.13 -19.31
CA GLY A 106 3.93 -4.46 -18.87
C GLY A 106 4.17 -3.62 -17.62
N ILE A 107 3.31 -3.78 -16.60
CA ILE A 107 3.47 -3.06 -15.32
C ILE A 107 4.71 -3.48 -14.53
N TYR A 108 5.36 -4.59 -14.90
CA TYR A 108 6.56 -5.11 -14.25
C TYR A 108 7.86 -4.68 -14.95
N ALA A 109 7.80 -3.78 -15.93
CA ALA A 109 8.98 -3.39 -16.70
C ALA A 109 9.96 -2.53 -15.89
N GLY A 110 11.26 -2.83 -16.06
CA GLY A 110 12.35 -2.03 -15.49
C GLY A 110 12.35 -1.99 -13.96
N ASP A 111 12.41 -0.78 -13.41
CA ASP A 111 12.49 -0.52 -11.97
C ASP A 111 11.13 -0.32 -11.28
N SER A 112 10.06 -0.84 -11.89
CA SER A 112 8.67 -0.80 -11.41
C SER A 112 8.53 -1.10 -9.92
N ILE A 113 7.52 -0.48 -9.30
CA ILE A 113 7.11 -0.74 -7.91
C ILE A 113 6.60 -2.17 -7.67
N ALA A 114 6.31 -2.94 -8.73
CA ALA A 114 6.01 -4.37 -8.64
C ALA A 114 7.24 -5.29 -8.72
N THR A 115 8.45 -4.75 -8.96
CA THR A 115 9.68 -5.54 -9.06
C THR A 115 10.61 -5.38 -7.85
N GLY A 116 10.27 -4.55 -6.87
CA GLY A 116 10.83 -4.65 -5.53
C GLY A 116 10.17 -5.76 -4.74
N GLY A 117 10.75 -6.27 -3.66
CA GLY A 117 9.95 -6.97 -2.66
C GLY A 117 10.68 -7.28 -1.37
N ILE A 118 9.96 -7.19 -0.26
CA ILE A 118 10.33 -7.84 0.99
C ILE A 118 9.51 -9.13 1.16
N PHE A 119 10.09 -10.10 1.84
CA PHE A 119 9.46 -11.38 2.18
C PHE A 119 10.21 -12.02 3.34
N ASN A 120 9.55 -12.98 3.99
CA ASN A 120 10.18 -13.82 4.99
C ASN A 120 9.98 -15.30 4.64
N GLY A 121 10.79 -16.16 5.24
CA GLY A 121 10.68 -17.61 5.04
C GLY A 121 11.30 -18.13 3.76
N SER A 122 11.18 -19.45 3.60
CA SER A 122 11.69 -20.22 2.48
C SER A 122 10.56 -20.66 1.55
N THR A 123 10.82 -21.58 0.62
CA THR A 123 9.77 -22.22 -0.18
C THR A 123 8.99 -23.28 0.59
N THR A 124 9.46 -23.68 1.79
CA THR A 124 8.81 -24.70 2.62
C THR A 124 8.09 -24.12 3.83
N ASP A 125 8.49 -22.95 4.29
CA ASP A 125 7.96 -22.36 5.53
C ASP A 125 6.93 -21.29 5.21
N ARG A 126 5.78 -21.35 5.89
CA ARG A 126 4.68 -20.42 5.66
C ARG A 126 4.82 -19.19 6.57
N PHE A 127 5.31 -18.10 6.00
CA PHE A 127 5.47 -16.83 6.69
C PHE A 127 4.71 -15.71 6.00
N GLU A 128 3.94 -14.99 6.79
CA GLU A 128 3.19 -13.81 6.40
C GLU A 128 3.99 -12.59 6.79
N LEU A 129 3.89 -11.57 5.96
CA LEU A 129 4.48 -10.27 6.25
C LEU A 129 3.44 -9.34 6.81
N GLY A 130 3.74 -8.74 7.95
CA GLY A 130 2.98 -7.63 8.50
C GLY A 130 3.70 -6.30 8.33
N LEU A 131 2.91 -5.26 8.12
CA LEU A 131 3.31 -3.86 8.10
C LEU A 131 2.34 -3.10 9.00
N GLN A 132 2.87 -2.35 9.97
CA GLN A 132 2.09 -1.44 10.79
C GLN A 132 2.56 -0.01 10.54
N VAL A 133 1.71 0.82 9.94
CA VAL A 133 2.00 2.24 9.67
C VAL A 133 1.45 3.10 10.80
N THR A 134 2.35 3.78 11.50
CA THR A 134 2.06 4.57 12.69
C THR A 134 2.10 6.07 12.38
N GLY A 135 1.47 6.88 13.24
CA GLY A 135 1.47 8.34 13.12
C GLY A 135 0.49 8.92 12.08
N LEU A 136 -0.33 8.08 11.46
CA LEU A 136 -1.46 8.54 10.65
C LEU A 136 -2.46 9.30 11.54
N THR A 137 -3.06 10.35 10.98
CA THR A 137 -4.17 11.05 11.63
C THR A 137 -5.42 10.17 11.64
N ALA A 138 -6.34 10.44 12.57
CA ALA A 138 -7.64 9.79 12.52
C ALA A 138 -8.36 10.15 11.20
N GLY A 139 -8.99 9.17 10.56
CA GLY A 139 -9.65 9.36 9.26
C GLY A 139 -9.84 8.07 8.49
N THR A 140 -10.37 8.19 7.28
CA THR A 140 -10.52 7.07 6.34
C THR A 140 -9.41 7.11 5.29
N TYR A 141 -8.88 5.94 4.95
CA TYR A 141 -7.80 5.77 4.00
C TYR A 141 -8.15 4.73 2.96
N GLU A 142 -7.83 5.00 1.70
CA GLU A 142 -7.72 3.96 0.67
C GLU A 142 -6.31 3.40 0.70
N VAL A 143 -6.19 2.07 0.73
CA VAL A 143 -4.92 1.36 0.84
C VAL A 143 -4.80 0.41 -0.34
N TYR A 144 -3.77 0.61 -1.16
CA TYR A 144 -3.46 -0.20 -2.32
C TYR A 144 -2.23 -1.04 -2.00
N VAL A 145 -2.34 -2.36 -2.14
CA VAL A 145 -1.27 -3.31 -1.76
C VAL A 145 -0.91 -4.16 -2.97
N THR A 146 0.38 -4.28 -3.24
CA THR A 146 0.90 -5.16 -4.28
C THR A 146 1.93 -6.13 -3.69
N GLY A 147 1.89 -7.38 -4.18
CA GLY A 147 2.74 -8.44 -3.66
C GLY A 147 2.83 -9.60 -4.63
N ARG A 148 4.02 -9.80 -5.21
CA ARG A 148 4.32 -10.86 -6.15
C ARG A 148 5.81 -11.18 -6.16
N ASN A 149 6.13 -12.46 -6.18
CA ASN A 149 7.46 -12.92 -6.57
C ASN A 149 7.63 -12.89 -8.09
N THR A 150 8.12 -11.79 -8.66
CA THR A 150 8.38 -11.64 -10.10
C THR A 150 9.64 -12.38 -10.59
N ASN A 151 10.34 -13.10 -9.70
CA ASN A 151 11.42 -14.04 -10.05
C ASN A 151 10.97 -15.50 -10.00
N ALA A 152 9.71 -15.78 -9.65
CA ALA A 152 9.20 -17.13 -9.65
C ALA A 152 9.15 -17.67 -11.09
N ASN A 153 9.90 -18.74 -11.34
CA ASN A 153 9.90 -19.45 -12.63
C ASN A 153 9.12 -20.77 -12.53
N ASN A 154 7.85 -20.68 -12.11
CA ASN A 154 6.96 -21.82 -12.06
C ASN A 154 5.75 -21.61 -12.97
N SER A 155 5.20 -22.71 -13.47
CA SER A 155 3.95 -22.71 -14.26
C SER A 155 2.71 -22.89 -13.39
N ALA A 156 2.86 -22.81 -12.07
CA ALA A 156 1.78 -23.00 -11.12
C ALA A 156 1.13 -21.64 -10.80
N THR A 157 -0.15 -21.67 -10.43
CA THR A 157 -0.82 -20.47 -9.93
C THR A 157 -0.15 -19.98 -8.65
N LEU A 158 0.04 -18.67 -8.54
CA LEU A 158 0.60 -17.99 -7.37
C LEU A 158 -0.49 -17.16 -6.71
N PRO A 159 -1.21 -17.71 -5.72
CA PRO A 159 -2.21 -16.97 -4.97
C PRO A 159 -1.56 -16.13 -3.88
N TYR A 160 -2.04 -14.90 -3.73
CA TYR A 160 -1.71 -14.02 -2.62
C TYR A 160 -3.00 -13.45 -2.05
N THR A 161 -3.08 -13.35 -0.73
CA THR A 161 -4.18 -12.67 -0.04
C THR A 161 -3.60 -11.58 0.83
N TYR A 162 -4.16 -10.40 0.71
CA TYR A 162 -3.81 -9.25 1.52
C TYR A 162 -4.91 -9.04 2.55
N TYR A 163 -4.52 -8.50 3.71
CA TYR A 163 -5.45 -8.12 4.77
C TYR A 163 -5.13 -6.70 5.23
N ALA A 164 -6.13 -5.93 5.63
CA ALA A 164 -5.90 -4.61 6.21
C ALA A 164 -6.96 -4.24 7.25
N SER A 165 -6.54 -3.53 8.30
CA SER A 165 -7.44 -2.95 9.30
C SER A 165 -6.73 -1.87 10.13
N GLY A 166 -7.50 -1.11 10.91
CA GLY A 166 -6.96 -0.27 11.99
C GLY A 166 -6.68 -1.09 13.25
N GLY A 167 -5.70 -0.68 14.05
CA GLY A 167 -5.42 -1.35 15.32
C GLY A 167 -4.53 -0.54 16.25
N VAL A 168 -4.20 -1.11 17.41
CA VAL A 168 -3.36 -0.44 18.41
C VAL A 168 -1.95 -0.22 17.86
N SER A 169 -1.48 1.04 17.89
CA SER A 169 -0.14 1.41 17.46
C SER A 169 0.95 0.83 18.37
N GLY A 170 2.03 0.34 17.78
CA GLY A 170 3.20 -0.24 18.45
C GLY A 170 2.98 -1.62 19.06
N ALA A 171 1.90 -2.32 18.69
CA ALA A 171 1.55 -3.63 19.25
C ALA A 171 1.42 -4.70 18.16
N ASN A 172 1.80 -5.94 18.52
CA ASN A 172 1.50 -7.13 17.75
C ASN A 172 -0.01 -7.21 17.46
N PHE A 173 -0.38 -7.75 16.30
CA PHE A 173 -1.76 -7.73 15.84
C PHE A 173 -2.15 -9.04 15.18
N ASP A 174 -3.42 -9.42 15.35
CA ASP A 174 -4.03 -10.60 14.77
C ASP A 174 -4.89 -10.19 13.56
N PHE A 175 -4.65 -10.81 12.41
CA PHE A 175 -5.37 -10.48 11.16
C PHE A 175 -6.50 -11.46 10.84
N ALA A 176 -6.86 -12.39 11.75
CA ALA A 176 -7.87 -13.41 11.50
C ALA A 176 -9.24 -12.85 11.07
N ASP A 177 -9.62 -11.68 11.58
CA ASP A 177 -10.92 -11.03 11.33
C ASP A 177 -10.80 -9.78 10.45
N TYR A 178 -9.67 -9.58 9.76
CA TYR A 178 -9.46 -8.40 8.92
C TYR A 178 -10.17 -8.52 7.58
N ASP A 179 -10.49 -7.38 6.97
CA ASP A 179 -10.90 -7.35 5.58
C ASP A 179 -9.79 -7.90 4.70
N SER A 180 -10.16 -8.65 3.66
CA SER A 180 -9.20 -9.35 2.80
C SER A 180 -9.48 -9.15 1.31
N ALA A 181 -8.41 -9.19 0.52
CA ALA A 181 -8.46 -9.15 -0.93
C ALA A 181 -7.46 -10.16 -1.51
N SER A 182 -7.92 -11.04 -2.40
CA SER A 182 -7.09 -12.07 -3.01
C SER A 182 -6.78 -11.76 -4.47
N VAL A 183 -5.53 -12.00 -4.86
CA VAL A 183 -5.04 -11.97 -6.24
C VAL A 183 -4.43 -13.31 -6.58
N SER A 184 -4.42 -13.68 -7.85
CA SER A 184 -3.84 -14.95 -8.30
C SER A 184 -3.22 -14.78 -9.67
N PHE A 185 -1.94 -15.12 -9.76
CA PHE A 185 -1.20 -15.06 -11.02
C PHE A 185 -1.14 -16.46 -11.62
N SER A 186 -1.42 -16.59 -12.91
CA SER A 186 -1.44 -17.86 -13.63
C SER A 186 -0.05 -18.51 -13.83
N GLY A 187 1.03 -17.80 -13.47
CA GLY A 187 2.39 -18.34 -13.40
C GLY A 187 3.49 -17.33 -13.74
N SER A 188 4.66 -17.83 -14.12
CA SER A 188 5.89 -17.07 -14.38
C SER A 188 5.89 -16.20 -15.66
N THR A 189 4.90 -16.35 -16.54
CA THR A 189 4.77 -15.53 -17.76
C THR A 189 3.60 -14.56 -17.71
N ASP A 190 2.87 -14.53 -16.59
CA ASP A 190 1.66 -13.73 -16.45
C ASP A 190 1.99 -12.26 -16.19
N ALA A 191 2.50 -11.55 -17.20
CA ALA A 191 2.73 -10.12 -17.11
C ALA A 191 1.47 -9.39 -17.55
N THR A 192 0.87 -8.64 -16.63
CA THR A 192 -0.29 -7.79 -16.91
C THR A 192 0.16 -6.47 -17.54
N ALA A 193 -0.62 -5.97 -18.49
CA ALA A 193 -0.34 -4.71 -19.18
C ALA A 193 -0.81 -3.47 -18.38
N ALA A 194 -1.72 -3.67 -17.43
CA ALA A 194 -2.32 -2.61 -16.62
C ALA A 194 -2.52 -3.09 -15.17
N TRP A 195 -2.67 -2.12 -14.26
CA TRP A 195 -3.08 -2.40 -12.89
C TRP A 195 -4.55 -2.77 -12.86
N VAL A 196 -4.86 -3.89 -12.20
CA VAL A 196 -6.22 -4.42 -12.10
C VAL A 196 -6.51 -4.83 -10.66
N GLU A 197 -7.62 -4.34 -10.12
CA GLU A 197 -8.03 -4.58 -8.74
C GLU A 197 -8.46 -6.04 -8.53
N ALA A 198 -8.20 -6.57 -7.34
CA ALA A 198 -8.75 -7.83 -6.83
C ALA A 198 -10.26 -7.95 -7.10
N GLY A 199 -10.70 -9.16 -7.42
CA GLY A 199 -12.08 -9.45 -7.83
C GLY A 199 -12.33 -9.35 -9.35
N ASN A 200 -11.39 -8.83 -10.12
CA ASN A 200 -11.43 -8.81 -11.58
C ASN A 200 -10.51 -9.87 -12.20
N ALA A 201 -10.71 -10.15 -13.49
CA ALA A 201 -9.78 -10.96 -14.26
C ALA A 201 -8.42 -10.25 -14.35
N ASP A 202 -7.31 -11.00 -14.25
CA ASP A 202 -5.94 -10.48 -14.28
C ASP A 202 -5.59 -9.50 -13.14
N ALA A 203 -6.32 -9.60 -12.02
CA ALA A 203 -6.08 -8.81 -10.82
C ALA A 203 -4.63 -8.94 -10.32
N ASN A 204 -4.05 -7.82 -9.94
CA ASN A 204 -2.64 -7.70 -9.58
C ASN A 204 -2.37 -6.73 -8.41
N TYR A 205 -3.41 -6.18 -7.79
CA TYR A 205 -3.32 -5.48 -6.50
C TYR A 205 -4.59 -5.68 -5.66
N GLY A 206 -4.48 -5.53 -4.34
CA GLY A 206 -5.63 -5.43 -3.43
C GLY A 206 -5.90 -3.97 -3.05
N LYS A 207 -7.17 -3.61 -2.87
CA LYS A 207 -7.62 -2.30 -2.38
C LYS A 207 -8.46 -2.46 -1.12
N PHE A 208 -8.25 -1.59 -0.15
CA PHE A 208 -8.99 -1.54 1.10
C PHE A 208 -9.44 -0.12 1.42
N ILE A 209 -10.56 0.01 2.13
CA ILE A 209 -10.97 1.25 2.77
C ILE A 209 -10.87 1.03 4.27
N VAL A 210 -9.89 1.67 4.91
CA VAL A 210 -9.59 1.48 6.34
C VAL A 210 -9.90 2.75 7.11
N SER A 211 -10.60 2.62 8.23
CA SER A 211 -10.80 3.72 9.17
C SER A 211 -9.78 3.61 10.30
N ILE A 212 -9.09 4.70 10.59
CA ILE A 212 -8.10 4.82 11.66
C ILE A 212 -8.62 5.80 12.70
N SER A 213 -8.70 5.37 13.95
CA SER A 213 -9.05 6.22 15.09
C SER A 213 -7.81 6.92 15.66
N ALA A 214 -8.02 7.92 16.52
CA ALA A 214 -6.91 8.60 17.17
C ALA A 214 -6.09 7.63 18.04
N GLY A 215 -4.78 7.54 17.77
CA GLY A 215 -3.86 6.63 18.45
C GLY A 215 -3.79 5.22 17.86
N GLU A 216 -4.57 4.93 16.81
CA GLU A 216 -4.46 3.70 16.04
C GLU A 216 -3.38 3.80 14.95
N ALA A 217 -2.96 2.64 14.46
CA ALA A 217 -2.10 2.43 13.32
C ALA A 217 -2.84 1.66 12.22
N LEU A 218 -2.39 1.78 10.98
CA LEU A 218 -2.85 0.97 9.87
C LEU A 218 -2.03 -0.33 9.83
N ASN A 219 -2.71 -1.46 9.98
CA ASN A 219 -2.11 -2.79 9.88
C ASN A 219 -2.42 -3.37 8.49
N ILE A 220 -1.38 -3.90 7.83
CA ILE A 220 -1.48 -4.58 6.53
C ILE A 220 -0.75 -5.92 6.65
N VAL A 221 -1.33 -6.98 6.10
CA VAL A 221 -0.69 -8.29 5.98
C VAL A 221 -0.67 -8.75 4.54
N SER A 222 0.45 -9.35 4.13
CA SER A 222 0.55 -10.12 2.89
C SER A 222 0.77 -11.60 3.21
N ASN A 223 -0.11 -12.44 2.70
CA ASN A 223 -0.11 -13.89 2.85
C ASN A 223 0.05 -14.54 1.48
N GLY A 224 1.03 -15.42 1.33
CA GLY A 224 1.14 -16.30 0.17
C GLY A 224 0.34 -17.56 0.45
N ASP A 225 -0.79 -17.74 -0.25
CA ASP A 225 -1.66 -18.90 -0.03
C ASP A 225 -1.29 -20.08 -0.92
N GLY A 226 0.00 -20.21 -1.26
CA GLY A 226 0.53 -21.38 -1.94
C GLY A 226 0.17 -22.60 -1.11
N GLY A 227 -0.87 -23.32 -1.53
CA GLY A 227 -1.33 -24.50 -0.82
C GLY A 227 -0.15 -25.45 -0.68
N GLN A 228 0.05 -25.99 0.53
CA GLN A 228 0.69 -27.29 0.62
C GLN A 228 -0.21 -28.22 -0.20
N GLY A 229 0.31 -28.84 -1.26
CA GLY A 229 -0.48 -29.79 -2.02
C GLY A 229 -1.03 -30.83 -1.06
N THR A 230 -2.26 -31.28 -1.31
CA THR A 230 -2.80 -32.48 -0.65
C THR A 230 -1.76 -33.61 -0.77
N GLY A 231 -1.16 -34.00 0.35
CA GLY A 231 -0.08 -35.00 0.40
C GLY A 231 1.27 -34.53 0.96
N GLY A 232 1.37 -33.31 1.51
CA GLY A 232 2.61 -32.83 2.15
C GLY A 232 3.75 -32.53 1.17
N SER A 233 3.44 -32.49 -0.13
CA SER A 233 4.35 -32.01 -1.15
C SER A 233 4.04 -30.53 -1.38
N PRO A 234 4.99 -29.60 -1.21
CA PRO A 234 4.76 -28.18 -1.50
C PRO A 234 4.39 -28.03 -2.98
N VAL A 235 3.13 -27.67 -3.26
CA VAL A 235 2.66 -27.41 -4.63
C VAL A 235 2.65 -25.90 -4.82
N GLY A 236 3.84 -25.36 -5.06
CA GLY A 236 4.02 -23.94 -5.38
C GLY A 236 5.04 -23.26 -4.49
N THR A 237 5.75 -22.27 -5.03
CA THR A 237 6.71 -21.42 -4.30
C THR A 237 6.07 -20.16 -3.73
N ALA A 238 4.73 -20.09 -3.68
CA ALA A 238 3.96 -18.97 -3.14
C ALA A 238 3.55 -19.21 -1.69
N ASN A 239 4.31 -19.99 -0.91
CA ASN A 239 4.01 -20.27 0.49
C ASN A 239 4.36 -19.09 1.41
N ARG A 240 4.76 -17.94 0.88
CA ARG A 240 5.17 -16.79 1.69
C ARG A 240 4.56 -15.50 1.17
N GLY A 241 4.26 -14.61 2.10
CA GLY A 241 3.86 -13.24 1.80
C GLY A 241 4.95 -12.50 1.04
N PHE A 242 4.54 -11.67 0.08
CA PHE A 242 5.39 -10.71 -0.60
C PHE A 242 4.74 -9.33 -0.48
N LEU A 243 5.54 -8.32 -0.16
CA LEU A 243 5.13 -6.93 -0.22
C LEU A 243 6.07 -6.21 -1.18
N ASN A 244 5.56 -5.79 -2.34
CA ASN A 244 6.33 -5.00 -3.31
C ASN A 244 6.12 -3.51 -3.06
N SER A 245 4.86 -3.08 -2.92
CA SER A 245 4.52 -1.68 -2.68
C SER A 245 3.20 -1.51 -1.94
N VAL A 246 3.07 -0.36 -1.29
CA VAL A 246 1.83 0.08 -0.63
C VAL A 246 1.61 1.56 -0.95
N GLN A 247 0.38 1.94 -1.31
CA GLN A 247 -0.04 3.34 -1.39
C GLN A 247 -1.17 3.58 -0.38
N ILE A 248 -1.03 4.61 0.45
CA ILE A 248 -1.99 4.98 1.50
C ILE A 248 -2.49 6.39 1.17
N VAL A 249 -3.77 6.51 0.86
CA VAL A 249 -4.39 7.73 0.36
C VAL A 249 -5.43 8.18 1.37
N ALA A 250 -5.23 9.35 1.98
CA ALA A 250 -6.23 9.93 2.87
C ALA A 250 -7.49 10.31 2.08
N VAL A 251 -8.65 9.79 2.49
CA VAL A 251 -9.94 10.15 1.90
C VAL A 251 -10.43 11.44 2.57
N PRO A 252 -10.61 12.55 1.83
CA PRO A 252 -11.11 13.78 2.43
C PRO A 252 -12.47 13.56 3.06
N GLU A 253 -12.62 13.96 4.34
CA GLU A 253 -13.90 13.85 5.02
C GLU A 253 -15.00 14.61 4.24
N PRO A 254 -16.25 14.10 4.21
CA PRO A 254 -17.37 14.79 3.55
C PRO A 254 -17.56 16.24 4.02
N GLY A 255 -17.21 16.55 5.27
CA GLY A 255 -17.24 17.90 5.83
C GLY A 255 -16.32 18.89 5.12
N THR A 256 -15.18 18.43 4.58
CA THR A 256 -14.26 19.24 3.78
C THR A 256 -14.95 19.73 2.51
N TRP A 257 -15.66 18.84 1.81
CA TRP A 257 -16.43 19.21 0.62
C TRP A 257 -17.57 20.18 0.96
N ALA A 258 -18.30 19.93 2.03
CA ALA A 258 -19.38 20.81 2.48
C ALA A 258 -18.88 22.22 2.83
N LEU A 259 -17.73 22.33 3.51
CA LEU A 259 -17.10 23.61 3.80
C LEU A 259 -16.68 24.34 2.52
N MET A 260 -16.08 23.62 1.55
CA MET A 260 -15.67 24.21 0.28
C MET A 260 -16.86 24.76 -0.52
N PHE A 261 -17.94 23.99 -0.64
CA PHE A 261 -19.17 24.48 -1.28
C PHE A 261 -19.78 25.66 -0.52
N GLY A 262 -19.78 25.61 0.82
CA GLY A 262 -20.25 26.72 1.65
C GLY A 262 -19.47 28.01 1.40
N ILE A 263 -18.14 27.94 1.35
CA ILE A 263 -17.28 29.09 1.05
C ILE A 263 -17.52 29.62 -0.37
N ALA A 264 -17.63 28.74 -1.37
CA ALA A 264 -17.85 29.15 -2.76
C ALA A 264 -19.17 29.92 -2.91
N VAL A 265 -20.25 29.40 -2.32
CA VAL A 265 -21.57 30.06 -2.30
C VAL A 265 -21.48 31.40 -1.58
N PHE A 266 -20.80 31.47 -0.44
CA PHE A 266 -20.63 32.72 0.31
C PHE A 266 -19.90 33.80 -0.52
N VAL A 267 -18.79 33.44 -1.19
CA VAL A 267 -18.04 34.35 -2.07
C VAL A 267 -18.92 34.85 -3.22
N CYS A 268 -19.67 33.97 -3.89
CA CYS A 268 -20.60 34.35 -4.95
C CYS A 268 -21.66 35.35 -4.45
N VAL A 269 -22.22 35.14 -3.26
CA VAL A 269 -23.20 36.04 -2.65
C VAL A 269 -22.59 37.41 -2.34
N VAL A 270 -21.39 37.46 -1.77
CA VAL A 270 -20.68 38.71 -1.46
C VAL A 270 -20.35 39.50 -2.73
N ILE A 271 -19.86 38.84 -3.78
CA ILE A 271 -19.57 39.48 -5.07
C ILE A 271 -20.85 40.02 -5.70
N ARG A 272 -21.93 39.22 -5.75
CA ARG A 272 -23.22 39.66 -6.30
C ARG A 272 -23.78 40.88 -5.57
N ARG A 273 -23.64 40.94 -4.25
CA ARG A 273 -24.10 42.09 -3.44
C ARG A 273 -23.26 43.36 -3.65
N LYS A 274 -22.01 43.26 -4.09
CA LYS A 274 -21.17 44.42 -4.42
C LYS A 274 -21.40 44.95 -5.84
N LEU A 275 -21.94 44.12 -6.73
CA LEU A 275 -22.19 44.46 -8.13
C LEU A 275 -23.63 44.96 -8.40
N ALA A 276 -24.54 44.80 -7.43
CA ALA A 276 -25.90 45.33 -7.45
C ALA A 276 -25.97 46.64 -6.66
#